data_AF-A0A6G9SMR4-F1
#
_entry.id   AF-A0A6G9SMR4-F1
#
_cell.length_a   1.000
_cell.length_b   1.000
_cell.length_c   1.000
_cell.angle_alpha   90.00
_cell.angle_beta   90.00
_cell.angle_gamma   90.00
#
_symmetry.space_group_name_H-M   'P 1'
#
loop_
_entity.id
_entity.type
_entity.pdbx_description
1 polymer ?
#
loop_
_entity_poly.entity_id
_entity_poly.type
_entity_poly.pdbx_seq_one_letter_code
_entity_poly.pdbx_strand_id
1 'polypeptide(L)'
;MDEVVRKVAALGLPGVLLVVTMAATGLAGGAAITTALAALGGPFGMIGGIAALGIVGLVADAIGKYGIDGLLIGIYTERRRNERTAALCDEIDNLPISSDLKRKLKDALGCNDTNCV
;
A
#
# COMPACT_ATOMS: atom_id res chain seq x y z
N MET A 1 -5.39 7.32 32.03
CA MET A 1 -4.62 6.54 31.03
C MET A 1 -5.53 6.02 29.93
N ASP A 2 -6.82 5.79 30.21
CA ASP A 2 -7.80 5.27 29.25
C ASP A 2 -8.07 6.16 28.04
N GLU A 3 -8.06 7.49 28.17
CA GLU A 3 -8.42 8.35 27.03
C GLU A 3 -7.36 8.32 25.91
N VAL A 4 -6.08 8.27 26.26
CA VAL A 4 -4.98 8.19 25.28
C VAL A 4 -5.00 6.82 24.60
N VAL A 5 -5.16 5.74 25.38
CA VAL A 5 -5.26 4.38 24.83
C VAL A 5 -6.49 4.25 23.93
N ARG A 6 -7.65 4.80 24.33
CA ARG A 6 -8.87 4.80 23.53
C ARG A 6 -8.72 5.59 22.23
N LYS A 7 -8.04 6.74 22.27
CA LYS A 7 -7.74 7.54 21.07
C LYS A 7 -6.75 6.85 20.13
N VAL A 8 -5.70 6.23 20.66
CA VAL A 8 -4.74 5.45 19.86
C VAL A 8 -5.42 4.20 19.28
N ALA A 9 -6.27 3.53 20.04
CA ALA A 9 -7.07 2.40 19.57
C ALA A 9 -8.08 2.80 18.49
N ALA A 10 -8.69 3.99 18.62
CA ALA A 10 -9.58 4.55 17.60
C ALA A 10 -8.85 4.89 16.29
N LEU A 11 -7.54 5.16 16.34
CA LEU A 11 -6.67 5.33 15.17
C LEU A 11 -6.24 3.98 14.54
N GLY A 12 -6.49 2.85 15.20
CA GLY A 12 -6.17 1.51 14.68
C GLY A 12 -4.67 1.25 14.48
N LEU A 13 -4.33 0.51 13.42
CA LEU A 13 -2.94 0.18 13.04
C LEU A 13 -2.02 1.42 12.92
N PRO A 14 -2.44 2.55 12.31
CA PRO A 14 -1.62 3.75 12.30
C PRO A 14 -1.32 4.32 13.71
N GLY A 15 -2.25 4.21 14.65
CA GLY A 15 -2.03 4.61 16.04
C GLY A 15 -0.95 3.76 16.72
N VAL A 16 -0.98 2.44 16.48
CA VAL A 16 0.02 1.51 17.02
C VAL A 16 1.41 1.79 16.45
N LEU A 17 1.52 2.03 15.13
CA LEU A 17 2.78 2.36 14.47
C LEU A 17 3.41 3.64 15.04
N LEU A 18 2.57 4.64 15.31
CA LEU A 18 2.99 5.92 15.89
C LEU A 18 3.53 5.75 17.32
N VAL A 19 2.90 4.92 18.14
CA VAL A 19 3.38 4.64 19.50
C VAL A 19 4.72 3.87 19.48
N VAL A 20 4.85 2.88 18.61
CA VAL A 20 6.09 2.09 18.47
C VAL A 20 7.26 2.96 18.00
N THR A 21 7.02 3.85 17.03
CA THR A 21 8.06 4.76 16.51
C THR A 21 8.46 5.85 17.51
N MET A 22 7.51 6.36 18.31
CA MET A 22 7.82 7.26 19.42
C MET A 22 8.65 6.56 20.50
N ALA A 23 8.29 5.32 20.86
CA ALA A 23 9.04 4.53 21.83
C ALA A 23 10.49 4.25 21.37
N ALA A 24 10.69 4.02 20.06
CA ALA A 24 12.02 3.78 19.49
C ALA A 24 12.93 5.02 19.45
N THR A 25 12.36 6.23 19.40
CA THR A 25 13.13 7.48 19.25
C THR A 25 13.43 8.17 20.58
N GLY A 26 12.74 7.81 21.67
CA GLY A 26 12.96 8.38 23.00
C GLY A 26 12.58 9.86 23.14
N LEU A 27 11.99 10.46 22.10
CA LEU A 27 11.49 11.84 22.13
C LEU A 27 10.03 11.86 22.60
N ALA A 28 9.66 12.91 23.34
CA ALA A 28 8.30 13.16 23.78
C ALA A 28 7.73 14.44 23.15
N GLY A 29 6.42 14.44 22.87
CA GLY A 29 5.70 15.62 22.38
C GLY A 29 5.89 15.91 20.88
N GLY A 30 5.81 17.19 20.49
CA GLY A 30 5.83 17.61 19.09
C GLY A 30 7.11 17.24 18.34
N ALA A 31 8.25 17.21 19.04
CA ALA A 31 9.52 16.80 18.47
C ALA A 31 9.55 15.30 18.11
N ALA A 32 8.81 14.45 18.84
CA ALA A 32 8.69 13.03 18.54
C ALA A 32 7.90 12.77 17.24
N ILE A 33 6.86 13.58 17.01
CA ILE A 33 6.04 13.46 15.80
C ILE A 33 6.84 13.92 14.57
N THR A 34 7.58 15.02 14.70
CA THR A 34 8.39 15.54 13.58
C THR A 34 9.58 14.64 13.27
N THR A 35 10.25 14.06 14.28
CA THR A 35 11.32 13.08 14.04
C THR A 35 10.79 11.75 13.52
N ALA A 36 9.62 11.28 13.98
CA ALA A 36 9.00 10.08 13.46
C ALA A 36 8.61 10.27 11.98
N LEU A 37 7.97 11.40 11.63
CA LEU A 37 7.68 11.73 10.23
C LEU A 37 8.95 11.93 9.40
N ALA A 38 9.96 12.60 9.95
CA ALA A 38 11.23 12.81 9.25
C ALA A 38 11.99 11.50 9.04
N ALA A 39 11.96 10.58 10.00
CA ALA A 39 12.52 9.24 9.86
C ALA A 39 11.78 8.44 8.80
N LEU A 40 10.44 8.55 8.75
CA LEU A 40 9.61 7.89 7.74
C LEU A 40 9.80 8.47 6.33
N GLY A 41 10.07 9.79 6.25
CA GLY A 41 10.38 10.51 5.01
C GLY A 41 11.84 10.45 4.56
N GLY A 42 12.72 9.87 5.36
CA GLY A 42 14.15 9.79 5.09
C GLY A 42 14.79 11.17 4.85
N PRO A 43 15.64 11.35 3.81
CA PRO A 43 16.38 12.59 3.60
C PRO A 43 15.50 13.81 3.29
N PHE A 44 14.24 13.60 2.90
CA PHE A 44 13.25 14.66 2.65
C PHE A 44 12.56 15.14 3.93
N GLY A 45 12.89 14.55 5.09
CA GLY A 45 12.39 14.93 6.39
C GLY A 45 10.86 14.91 6.46
N MET A 46 10.28 15.89 7.14
CA MET A 46 8.82 15.94 7.40
C MET A 46 7.98 15.98 6.12
N ILE A 47 8.45 16.63 5.04
CA ILE A 47 7.74 16.66 3.76
C ILE A 47 7.67 15.26 3.16
N GLY A 48 8.78 14.52 3.18
CA GLY A 48 8.81 13.12 2.77
C GLY A 48 7.86 12.26 3.60
N GLY A 49 7.82 12.48 4.92
CA GLY A 49 6.95 11.74 5.83
C GLY A 49 5.46 11.96 5.55
N ILE A 50 5.05 13.22 5.33
CA ILE A 50 3.67 13.55 4.98
C ILE A 50 3.31 12.99 3.60
N ALA A 51 4.19 13.12 2.61
CA ALA A 51 3.95 12.57 1.28
C ALA A 51 3.78 11.04 1.32
N ALA A 52 4.64 10.34 2.06
CA ALA A 52 4.53 8.90 2.26
C ALA A 52 3.21 8.51 2.94
N LEU A 53 2.80 9.23 3.99
CA LEU A 53 1.51 9.00 4.65
C LEU A 53 0.31 9.28 3.73
N GLY A 54 0.40 10.29 2.86
CA GLY A 54 -0.62 10.57 1.85
C GLY A 54 -0.80 9.41 0.86
N ILE A 55 0.31 8.87 0.34
CA ILE A 55 0.29 7.73 -0.59
C ILE A 55 -0.22 6.47 0.12
N VAL A 56 0.31 6.18 1.31
CA VAL A 56 -0.14 5.02 2.11
C VAL A 56 -1.62 5.13 2.46
N GLY A 57 -2.11 6.32 2.78
CA GLY A 57 -3.53 6.57 3.02
C GLY A 57 -4.40 6.29 1.80
N LEU A 58 -3.98 6.75 0.60
CA LEU A 58 -4.68 6.46 -0.65
C LEU A 58 -4.70 4.96 -0.99
N VAL A 59 -3.56 4.28 -0.81
CA VAL A 59 -3.46 2.83 -1.02
C VAL A 59 -4.35 2.10 0.00
N ALA A 60 -4.36 2.51 1.26
CA ALA A 60 -5.20 1.91 2.29
C ALA A 60 -6.71 2.10 2.00
N ASP A 61 -7.13 3.27 1.53
CA ASP A 61 -8.51 3.53 1.12
C ASP A 61 -8.90 2.66 -0.09
N ALA A 62 -8.00 2.51 -1.08
CA ALA A 62 -8.22 1.65 -2.23
C ALA A 62 -8.32 0.17 -1.84
N ILE A 63 -7.46 -0.32 -0.95
CA ILE A 63 -7.55 -1.69 -0.40
C ILE A 63 -8.86 -1.86 0.39
N GLY A 64 -9.25 -0.87 1.19
CA GLY A 64 -10.49 -0.91 1.97
C GLY A 64 -11.75 -0.96 1.10
N LYS A 65 -11.77 -0.23 -0.02
CA LYS A 65 -12.92 -0.15 -0.94
C LYS A 65 -12.99 -1.31 -1.93
N TYR A 66 -11.86 -1.69 -2.52
CA TYR A 66 -11.81 -2.61 -3.66
C TYR A 66 -11.16 -3.96 -3.33
N GLY A 67 -10.62 -4.10 -2.11
CA GLY A 67 -9.81 -5.26 -1.73
C GLY A 67 -8.46 -5.30 -2.46
N ILE A 68 -7.65 -6.29 -2.08
CA ILE A 68 -6.35 -6.53 -2.73
C ILE A 68 -6.56 -6.94 -4.20
N ASP A 69 -7.58 -7.77 -4.48
CA ASP A 69 -7.94 -8.21 -5.83
C ASP A 69 -8.23 -7.02 -6.77
N GLY A 70 -9.10 -6.09 -6.36
CA GLY A 70 -9.49 -4.95 -7.18
C GLY A 70 -8.34 -3.96 -7.39
N LEU A 71 -7.49 -3.78 -6.37
CA LEU A 71 -6.29 -2.95 -6.50
C LEU A 71 -5.30 -3.54 -7.52
N LEU A 72 -5.01 -4.84 -7.44
CA LEU A 72 -4.10 -5.49 -8.40
C LEU A 72 -4.67 -5.45 -9.82
N ILE A 73 -5.96 -5.75 -10.00
CA ILE A 73 -6.61 -5.67 -11.32
C ILE A 73 -6.52 -4.25 -11.88
N GLY A 74 -6.77 -3.21 -11.08
CA GLY A 74 -6.65 -1.82 -11.50
C GLY A 74 -5.24 -1.46 -11.94
N ILE A 75 -4.21 -1.83 -11.15
CA ILE A 75 -2.80 -1.57 -11.49
C ILE A 75 -2.41 -2.24 -12.81
N TYR A 76 -2.72 -3.52 -12.98
CA TYR A 76 -2.36 -4.26 -14.19
C TYR A 76 -3.15 -3.80 -15.41
N THR A 77 -4.41 -3.38 -15.24
CA THR A 77 -5.22 -2.80 -16.32
C THR A 77 -4.63 -1.48 -16.81
N GLU A 78 -4.11 -0.64 -15.90
CA GLU A 78 -3.44 0.60 -16.28
C GLU A 78 -2.09 0.31 -16.96
N ARG A 79 -1.30 -0.63 -16.44
CA ARG A 79 -0.03 -1.04 -17.07
C ARG A 79 -0.22 -1.64 -18.46
N ARG A 80 -1.33 -2.34 -18.72
CA ARG A 80 -1.68 -2.85 -20.06
C ARG A 80 -1.78 -1.73 -21.11
N ARG A 81 -2.06 -0.48 -20.73
CA ARG A 81 -2.08 0.65 -21.68
C ARG A 81 -0.68 1.03 -22.18
N ASN A 82 0.36 0.75 -21.40
CA ASN A 82 1.73 1.20 -21.68
C ASN A 82 2.67 0.03 -22.02
N GLU A 83 2.31 -1.20 -21.66
CA GLU A 83 3.12 -2.42 -21.81
C GLU A 83 2.36 -3.50 -22.61
N ARG A 84 3.10 -4.43 -23.24
CA ARG A 84 2.52 -5.51 -24.07
C ARG A 84 1.87 -6.58 -23.20
N THR A 85 0.61 -6.91 -23.47
CA THR A 85 -0.20 -7.89 -22.72
C THR A 85 0.53 -9.20 -22.44
N ALA A 86 1.27 -9.76 -23.41
CA ALA A 86 2.00 -11.02 -23.26
C ALA A 86 3.09 -10.98 -22.16
N ALA A 87 3.77 -9.85 -21.99
CA ALA A 87 4.78 -9.69 -20.93
C ALA A 87 4.12 -9.62 -19.54
N LEU A 88 2.96 -8.95 -19.42
CA LEU A 88 2.23 -8.90 -18.16
C LEU A 88 1.66 -10.28 -17.77
N CYS A 89 1.18 -11.07 -18.74
CA CYS A 89 0.66 -12.41 -18.46
C CYS A 89 1.75 -13.34 -17.90
N ASP A 90 2.99 -13.27 -18.43
CA ASP A 90 4.15 -14.05 -17.97
C ASP A 90 4.63 -13.59 -16.58
N GLU A 91 4.59 -12.27 -16.32
CA GLU A 91 4.88 -11.72 -15.00
C GLU A 91 3.87 -12.24 -13.96
N ILE A 92 2.57 -12.20 -14.26
CA ILE A 92 1.49 -12.69 -13.38
C ILE A 92 1.67 -14.18 -13.03
N ASP A 93 2.15 -15.00 -13.95
CA ASP A 93 2.42 -16.42 -13.66
C ASP A 93 3.58 -16.61 -12.69
N ASN A 94 4.59 -15.74 -12.74
CA ASN A 94 5.74 -15.77 -11.84
C ASN A 94 5.47 -15.14 -10.46
N LEU A 95 4.36 -14.41 -10.28
CA LEU A 95 4.02 -13.83 -8.97
C LEU A 95 3.68 -14.92 -7.94
N PRO A 96 4.20 -14.85 -6.69
CA PRO A 96 3.86 -15.77 -5.61
C PRO A 96 2.50 -15.42 -4.96
N ILE A 97 1.45 -15.39 -5.77
CA ILE A 97 0.05 -15.12 -5.37
C ILE A 97 -0.83 -16.36 -5.60
N SER A 98 -2.03 -16.37 -5.01
CA SER A 98 -2.96 -17.49 -5.16
C SER A 98 -3.39 -17.68 -6.62
N SER A 99 -3.62 -18.94 -7.00
CA SER A 99 -4.06 -19.33 -8.34
C SER A 99 -5.37 -18.68 -8.77
N ASP A 100 -6.31 -18.47 -7.83
CA ASP A 100 -7.56 -17.74 -8.11
C ASP A 100 -7.30 -16.27 -8.45
N LEU A 101 -6.33 -15.63 -7.81
CA LEU A 101 -5.98 -14.24 -8.07
C LEU A 101 -5.29 -14.09 -9.43
N LYS A 102 -4.40 -15.02 -9.77
CA LYS A 102 -3.79 -15.11 -11.11
C LYS A 102 -4.86 -15.23 -12.19
N ARG A 103 -5.86 -16.11 -11.98
CA ARG A 103 -6.96 -16.29 -12.94
C ARG A 103 -7.78 -15.01 -13.12
N LYS A 104 -8.15 -14.34 -12.03
CA LYS A 104 -8.87 -13.05 -12.11
C LYS A 104 -8.08 -11.96 -12.86
N LEU A 105 -6.76 -11.90 -12.63
CA LEU A 105 -5.87 -10.95 -13.31
C LEU A 105 -5.77 -11.25 -14.80
N LYS A 106 -5.57 -12.51 -15.17
CA LYS A 106 -5.52 -12.95 -16.56
C LYS A 106 -6.83 -12.67 -17.30
N ASP A 107 -7.97 -12.94 -16.66
CA ASP A 107 -9.30 -12.70 -17.23
C ASP A 107 -9.54 -11.20 -17.46
N ALA A 108 -9.20 -10.35 -16.49
CA ALA A 108 -9.29 -8.89 -16.62
C ALA A 108 -8.38 -8.32 -17.73
N LEU A 109 -7.23 -8.95 -17.98
CA LEU A 109 -6.28 -8.55 -19.01
C LEU A 109 -6.58 -9.20 -20.38
N GLY A 110 -7.50 -10.16 -20.46
CA GLY A 110 -7.80 -10.92 -21.68
C GLY A 110 -6.68 -11.88 -22.08
N CYS A 111 -5.87 -12.36 -21.13
CA CYS A 111 -4.81 -13.36 -21.32
C CYS A 111 -5.37 -14.78 -21.61
N ASN A 112 -6.52 -14.91 -22.28
CA ASN A 112 -7.07 -16.23 -22.60
C ASN A 112 -6.20 -16.92 -23.65
N ASP A 113 -5.87 -18.19 -23.38
CA ASP A 113 -4.98 -19.09 -24.15
C ASP A 113 -5.40 -19.34 -25.62
N THR A 114 -6.34 -18.56 -26.19
CA THR A 114 -6.88 -18.76 -27.53
C THR A 114 -6.77 -17.56 -28.47
N ASN A 115 -6.20 -16.42 -28.08
CA ASN A 115 -5.88 -15.35 -29.04
C ASN A 115 -4.70 -14.48 -28.62
N CYS A 116 -3.50 -15.05 -28.72
CA CYS A 116 -2.36 -14.27 -29.22
C CYS A 116 -2.46 -14.27 -30.75
N VAL A 117 -3.24 -13.34 -31.31
CA VAL A 117 -3.16 -12.91 -32.71
C VAL A 117 -3.07 -11.40 -32.71
#